data_AF-A0A2G9N9L2-F1
#
_entry.id   AF-A0A2G9N9L2-F1
#
_cell.length_a   1.000
_cell.length_b   1.000
_cell.length_c   1.000
_cell.angle_alpha   90.00
_cell.angle_beta   90.00
_cell.angle_gamma   90.00
#
_symmetry.space_group_name_H-M   'P 1'
#
loop_
_entity.id
_entity.type
_entity.pdbx_description
1 polymer ?
#
loop_
_entity_poly.entity_id
_entity_poly.type
_entity_poly.pdbx_seq_one_letter_code
_entity_poly.pdbx_strand_id
1 'polypeptide(L)' 'MNDEKPFGEEEKERHYGEEDFGVSGFMKGFMNEKNENVCAECDSAVDQEEAIMKEFEGETHIFCSKSCLEDFSDSF' A
#
# COMPACT_ATOMS: atom_id res chain seq x y z
N MET A 1 48.15 7.95 49.69
CA MET A 1 47.96 6.53 50.01
C MET A 1 46.48 6.35 50.25
N ASN A 2 45.66 5.77 49.39
CA ASN A 2 45.82 5.05 48.13
C ASN A 2 44.50 5.32 47.36
N ASP A 3 44.52 5.66 46.07
CA ASP A 3 44.67 4.74 44.92
C ASP A 3 43.61 3.64 44.89
N GLU A 4 42.45 3.92 44.30
CA GLU A 4 41.55 2.90 43.76
C GLU A 4 40.94 3.41 42.43
N LYS A 5 41.60 3.08 41.33
CA LYS A 5 41.01 2.91 39.98
C LYS A 5 40.71 1.39 39.80
N PRO A 6 40.14 0.94 38.66
CA PRO A 6 38.89 1.30 37.99
C PRO A 6 38.06 0.02 37.65
N PHE A 7 36.92 0.20 36.97
CA PHE A 7 36.30 -0.70 35.98
C PHE A 7 36.41 -2.23 36.17
N GLY A 8 35.27 -2.86 36.42
CA GLY A 8 35.03 -4.27 36.11
C GLY A 8 33.61 -4.42 35.57
N GLU A 9 33.51 -4.67 34.27
CA GLU A 9 32.27 -5.02 33.58
C GLU A 9 31.65 -6.28 34.19
N GLU A 10 30.37 -6.22 34.52
CA GLU A 10 29.56 -7.43 34.70
C GLU A 10 28.28 -7.23 33.91
N GLU A 11 28.28 -7.77 32.69
CA GLU A 11 27.12 -7.88 31.81
C GLU A 11 26.01 -8.60 32.57
N LYS A 12 24.92 -7.88 32.83
CA LYS A 12 23.70 -8.48 33.36
C LYS A 12 22.54 -8.09 32.46
N GLU A 13 22.40 -8.87 31.39
CA GLU A 13 21.14 -9.07 30.68
C GLU A 13 20.01 -9.23 31.69
N ARG A 14 19.15 -8.21 31.87
CA ARG A 14 17.80 -8.40 32.40
C ARG A 14 16.83 -7.37 31.82
N HIS A 15 16.13 -7.86 30.79
CA HIS A 15 14.68 -7.76 30.61
C HIS A 15 14.11 -6.34 30.69
N TYR A 16 14.06 -5.67 29.53
CA TYR A 16 13.15 -4.54 29.33
C TYR A 16 11.72 -5.04 29.60
N GLY A 17 11.05 -4.35 30.53
CA GLY A 17 9.70 -4.67 30.95
C GLY A 17 8.75 -4.73 29.77
N GLU A 18 7.84 -5.70 29.87
CA GLU A 18 6.57 -5.71 29.18
C GLU A 18 5.85 -4.39 29.40
N GLU A 19 6.01 -3.47 28.45
CA GLU A 19 5.02 -2.43 28.20
C GLU A 19 4.49 -2.71 26.81
N ASP A 20 3.35 -3.40 26.81
CA ASP A 20 2.43 -3.62 25.71
C ASP A 20 1.98 -2.25 25.14
N PHE A 21 2.91 -1.55 24.49
CA PHE A 21 2.57 -0.44 23.62
C PHE A 21 1.96 -1.08 22.38
N GLY A 22 0.65 -1.28 22.44
CA GLY A 22 -0.24 -1.52 21.32
C GLY A 22 -0.14 -0.39 20.28
N VAL A 23 0.99 -0.28 19.60
CA VAL A 23 1.12 0.35 18.28
C VAL A 23 0.64 -0.67 17.22
N SER A 24 -0.37 -1.46 17.56
CA SER A 24 -1.07 -2.42 16.70
C SER A 24 -2.42 -1.88 16.22
N GLY A 25 -2.66 -0.55 16.36
CA GLY A 25 -3.92 0.08 15.97
C GLY A 25 -3.83 1.25 14.98
N PHE A 26 -2.73 2.01 14.94
CA PHE A 26 -2.71 3.27 14.17
C PHE A 26 -2.25 3.10 12.70
N MET A 27 -1.46 2.07 12.38
CA MET A 27 -1.01 1.78 11.00
C MET A 27 -1.85 0.71 10.30
N LYS A 28 -3.07 0.44 10.77
CA LYS A 28 -3.97 -0.59 10.21
C LYS A 28 -5.13 -0.02 9.38
N GLY A 29 -5.06 1.26 9.03
CA GLY A 29 -6.12 1.98 8.31
C GLY A 29 -5.93 2.14 6.79
N PHE A 30 -4.83 1.66 6.21
CA PHE A 30 -4.55 1.83 4.77
C PHE A 30 -4.99 0.64 3.89
N MET A 31 -5.53 -0.43 4.48
CA MET A 31 -6.04 -1.58 3.71
C MET A 31 -7.52 -1.43 3.39
N ASN A 32 -7.93 -0.25 2.90
CA ASN A 32 -9.10 -0.20 2.06
C ASN A 32 -8.56 -0.14 0.63
N GLU A 33 -8.14 -1.31 0.13
CA GLU A 33 -7.85 -1.55 -1.28
C GLU A 33 -9.18 -1.42 -2.03
N LYS A 34 -9.65 -0.18 -2.12
CA LYS A 34 -10.79 0.20 -2.92
C LYS A 34 -10.28 -0.02 -4.33
N ASN A 35 -10.65 -1.14 -4.94
CA ASN A 35 -10.23 -1.51 -6.28
C ASN A 35 -10.52 -0.32 -7.21
N GLU A 36 -9.49 0.45 -7.50
CA GLU A 36 -9.59 1.72 -8.21
C GLU A 36 -9.81 1.34 -9.67
N ASN A 37 -11.00 1.62 -10.19
CA ASN A 37 -11.26 1.36 -11.60
C ASN A 37 -10.52 2.46 -12.35
N VAL A 38 -9.46 2.07 -13.04
CA VAL A 38 -8.60 2.99 -13.78
C VAL A 38 -8.84 2.77 -15.27
N CYS A 39 -8.93 3.85 -16.03
CA CYS A 39 -9.10 3.79 -17.47
C CYS A 39 -7.85 3.19 -18.12
N ALA A 40 -8.01 2.15 -18.94
CA ALA A 40 -6.90 1.48 -19.62
C ALA A 40 -6.22 2.33 -20.71
N GLU A 41 -6.84 3.43 -21.15
CA GLU A 41 -6.30 4.32 -22.18
C GLU A 41 -5.59 5.54 -21.56
N CYS A 42 -6.21 6.21 -20.59
CA CYS A 42 -5.71 7.47 -20.03
C CYS A 42 -5.33 7.43 -18.55
N ASP A 43 -5.35 6.26 -17.91
CA ASP A 43 -5.05 6.05 -16.49
C ASP A 43 -5.86 6.92 -15.50
N SER A 44 -7.00 7.45 -15.95
CA SER A 44 -7.88 8.26 -15.10
C SER A 44 -8.73 7.38 -14.19
N ALA A 45 -8.98 7.84 -12.96
CA ALA A 45 -9.92 7.19 -12.06
C ALA A 45 -11.34 7.23 -12.65
N VAL A 46 -12.01 6.09 -12.62
CA VAL A 46 -13.35 5.89 -13.17
C VAL A 46 -14.29 5.45 -12.07
N ASP A 47 -15.43 6.12 -11.97
CA ASP A 47 -16.51 5.68 -11.10
C ASP A 47 -17.11 4.37 -11.61
N GLN A 48 -17.37 3.41 -10.73
CA GLN A 48 -17.91 2.10 -11.11
C GLN A 48 -19.25 2.17 -11.84
N GLU A 49 -20.04 3.22 -11.57
CA GLU A 49 -21.36 3.41 -12.19
C GLU A 49 -21.26 3.87 -13.65
N GLU A 50 -20.20 4.61 -13.99
CA GLU A 50 -19.95 5.16 -15.33
C GLU A 50 -18.86 4.39 -16.09
N ALA A 51 -18.26 3.38 -15.46
CA ALA A 51 -17.20 2.56 -16.04
C ALA A 51 -17.71 1.73 -17.22
N ILE A 52 -17.06 1.90 -18.37
CA ILE A 52 -17.32 1.09 -19.55
C ILE A 52 -16.33 -0.08 -19.53
N MET A 53 -16.84 -1.30 -19.35
CA MET A 53 -16.03 -2.52 -19.37
C MET A 53 -16.10 -3.20 -20.74
N LYS A 54 -14.93 -3.52 -21.31
CA LYS A 54 -14.84 -4.19 -22.61
C LYS A 54 -13.70 -5.21 -22.60
N GLU A 55 -13.96 -6.38 -23.19
CA GLU A 55 -12.96 -7.44 -23.33
C GLU A 55 -12.15 -7.21 -24.61
N PHE A 56 -10.82 -7.17 -24.47
CA PHE A 56 -9.83 -7.14 -25.56
C PHE A 56 -8.79 -8.23 -25.28
N GLU A 57 -8.45 -9.04 -26.30
CA GLU A 57 -7.47 -10.14 -26.17
C GLU A 57 -7.68 -11.11 -24.99
N GLY A 58 -8.91 -11.22 -24.46
CA GLY A 58 -9.24 -12.06 -23.31
C GLY A 58 -9.05 -11.38 -21.95
N GLU A 59 -8.70 -10.10 -21.93
CA GLU A 59 -8.60 -9.25 -20.73
C GLU A 59 -9.73 -8.21 -20.70
N THR A 60 -10.36 -8.02 -19.54
CA THR A 60 -11.39 -6.99 -19.36
C THR A 60 -10.73 -5.67 -19.01
N HIS A 61 -10.84 -4.69 -19.90
CA HIS A 61 -10.37 -3.33 -19.69
C HIS A 61 -11.52 -2.40 -19.33
N ILE A 62 -11.22 -1.40 -18.51
CA ILE A 62 -12.17 -0.37 -18.06
C ILE A 62 -11.85 0.95 -18.77
N PHE A 63 -12.89 1.70 -19.16
CA PHE A 63 -12.75 2.99 -19.82
C PHE A 63 -13.63 4.04 -19.15
N CYS A 64 -13.10 5.26 -19.06
CA CYS A 64 -13.81 6.41 -18.49
C CYS A 64 -14.86 7.00 -19.45
N SER A 65 -14.74 6.72 -20.75
CA SER A 65 -15.63 7.24 -21.78
C SER A 65 -15.60 6.36 -23.03
N LYS A 66 -16.60 6.55 -23.91
CA LYS A 66 -16.66 5.84 -25.20
C LYS A 66 -15.49 6.21 -26.11
N SER A 67 -15.03 7.47 -26.06
CA SER A 67 -13.89 7.92 -26.86
C SER A 67 -12.62 7.15 -26.49
N CYS A 68 -12.30 7.03 -25.20
CA CYS A 68 -11.16 6.24 -24.73
C CYS A 68 -11.24 4.77 -25.16
N LEU A 69 -12.45 4.19 -25.20
CA LEU A 69 -12.64 2.84 -25.72
C LEU A 69 -12.36 2.75 -27.22
N GLU A 70 -12.85 3.71 -28.00
CA GLU A 70 -12.63 3.75 -29.46
C GLU A 70 -11.15 3.94 -29.78
N ASP A 71 -10.48 4.89 -29.14
CA ASP A 71 -9.04 5.17 -29.31
C ASP A 71 -8.18 3.96 -28.91
N PHE A 72 -8.53 3.29 -27.81
CA PHE A 72 -7.87 2.05 -27.40
C PHE A 72 -8.10 0.92 -28.39
N SER A 73 -9.32 0.79 -28.94
CA SER A 73 -9.65 -0.25 -29.91
C SER A 73 -9.03 -0.05 -31.29
N ASP A 74 -8.74 1.19 -31.69
CA ASP A 74 -8.03 1.49 -32.94
C ASP A 74 -6.52 1.20 -32.83
N SER A 75 -6.01 1.24 -31.58
CA SER A 75 -4.61 0.96 -31.25
C SER A 75 -4.31 -0.54 -31.09
N PHE A 76 -5.33 -1.40 -31.08
CA PHE A 76 -5.28 -2.86 -30.91
C PHE A 76 -5.57 -3.59 -32.23
#